data_AF-A0A924SIV2-F1
#
_entry.id   AF-A0A924SIV2-F1
#
_cell.length_a   1.000
_cell.length_b   1.000
_cell.length_c   1.000
_cell.angle_alpha   90.00
_cell.angle_beta   90.00
_cell.angle_gamma   90.00
#
_symmetry.space_group_name_H-M   'P 1'
#
loop_
_entity.id
_entity.type
_entity.pdbx_description
1 polymer ?
#
loop_
_entity_poly.entity_id
_entity_poly.type
_entity_poly.pdbx_seq_one_letter_code
_entity_poly.pdbx_strand_id
1 'polypeptide(L)'
;AAAVGGASGDLHAKTLPRSAPVRLTIPSIGVDTGPLVGLGVDAHGALEVPRRFEQAGWYTPGPAPGQYGPAVIAGHVDSTTGPAVFYRLGALHKDAIVTVRRADGSTARFTVDRVATYRKRAFPTSSVYGDTTHRAELRLITCGGPFDARTGHYDDNVVAYAHLL
;
A
#
# COMPACT_ATOMS: atom_id res chain seq x y z
N ALA A 1 46.25 18.70 14.66
CA ALA A 1 45.26 19.42 13.84
C ALA A 1 44.27 18.40 13.30
N ALA A 2 42.97 18.68 13.44
CA ALA A 2 41.89 17.71 13.37
C ALA A 2 41.69 17.07 11.98
N ALA A 3 41.33 15.79 12.00
CA ALA A 3 40.81 15.06 10.86
C ALA A 3 39.40 15.56 10.52
N VAL A 4 39.17 15.88 9.25
CA VAL A 4 37.84 16.20 8.72
C VAL A 4 37.14 14.87 8.44
N GLY A 5 36.28 14.46 9.38
CA GLY A 5 35.37 13.34 9.20
C GLY A 5 34.29 13.72 8.19
N GLY A 6 34.27 13.03 7.05
CA GLY A 6 33.23 13.18 6.04
C GLY A 6 31.89 12.73 6.60
N ALA A 7 30.91 13.64 6.59
CA ALA A 7 29.51 13.33 6.78
C ALA A 7 29.01 12.55 5.56
N SER A 8 29.16 11.23 5.57
CA SER A 8 28.55 10.32 4.59
C SER A 8 27.18 9.79 5.04
N GLY A 9 26.57 10.42 6.05
CA GLY A 9 25.25 10.03 6.54
C GLY A 9 24.27 11.16 6.33
N ASP A 10 23.56 11.20 5.21
CA ASP A 10 22.34 12.03 5.07
C ASP A 10 21.46 11.74 3.82
N LEU A 11 21.60 10.59 3.13
CA LEU A 11 20.70 10.23 2.02
C LEU A 11 20.12 8.81 2.06
N HIS A 12 20.38 8.01 3.11
CA HIS A 12 19.56 6.84 3.43
C HIS A 12 18.25 7.33 4.07
N ALA A 13 17.40 7.89 3.22
CA ALA A 13 16.09 8.44 3.53
C ALA A 13 15.30 7.48 4.43
N LYS A 14 15.00 7.92 5.67
CA LYS A 14 14.14 7.27 6.68
C LYS A 14 13.58 5.90 6.27
N THR A 15 14.31 4.85 6.60
CA THR A 15 13.81 3.47 6.50
C THR A 15 13.77 2.83 7.88
N LEU A 16 12.92 1.82 8.04
CA LEU A 16 12.79 0.98 9.20
C LEU A 16 13.26 -0.44 8.87
N PRO A 17 13.72 -1.23 9.86
CA PRO A 17 13.98 -2.65 9.69
C PRO A 17 12.76 -3.41 9.15
N ARG A 18 12.93 -4.65 8.70
CA ARG A 18 11.79 -5.50 8.33
C ARG A 18 10.95 -5.84 9.56
N SER A 19 9.64 -5.58 9.51
CA SER A 19 8.67 -6.11 10.47
C SER A 19 7.29 -6.18 9.85
N ALA A 20 6.57 -7.28 10.11
CA ALA A 20 5.27 -7.51 9.51
C ALA A 20 4.26 -6.42 9.95
N PRO A 21 3.45 -5.89 9.03
CA PRO A 21 2.38 -4.98 9.39
C PRO A 21 1.25 -5.74 10.08
N VAL A 22 0.71 -5.16 11.15
CA VAL A 22 -0.37 -5.77 11.94
C VAL A 22 -1.65 -4.95 11.90
N ARG A 23 -1.59 -3.66 11.56
CA ARG A 23 -2.78 -2.80 11.48
C ARG A 23 -2.53 -1.62 10.57
N LEU A 24 -3.48 -1.33 9.70
CA LEU A 24 -3.50 -0.15 8.85
C LEU A 24 -4.59 0.81 9.34
N THR A 25 -4.26 2.08 9.48
CA THR A 25 -5.22 3.12 9.85
C THR A 25 -5.06 4.35 8.96
N ILE A 26 -6.19 4.86 8.44
CA ILE A 26 -6.26 6.05 7.58
C ILE A 26 -7.49 6.87 8.01
N PRO A 27 -7.33 7.78 8.99
CA PRO A 27 -8.46 8.44 9.63
C PRO A 27 -9.36 9.24 8.68
N SER A 28 -8.78 9.91 7.68
CA SER A 28 -9.50 10.76 6.73
C SER A 28 -10.55 10.02 5.90
N ILE A 29 -10.42 8.70 5.75
CA ILE A 29 -11.37 7.86 5.01
C ILE A 29 -12.00 6.76 5.89
N GLY A 30 -11.76 6.79 7.20
CA GLY A 30 -12.32 5.83 8.16
C GLY A 30 -11.77 4.40 8.04
N VAL A 31 -10.61 4.22 7.42
CA VAL A 31 -9.96 2.90 7.37
C VAL A 31 -9.36 2.59 8.71
N ASP A 32 -9.78 1.48 9.29
CA ASP A 32 -9.20 0.90 10.48
C ASP A 32 -9.30 -0.62 10.43
N THR A 33 -8.19 -1.28 10.14
CA THR A 33 -8.20 -2.72 9.87
C THR A 33 -8.01 -3.55 11.15
N GLY A 34 -8.46 -4.81 11.09
CA GLY A 34 -7.89 -5.86 11.92
C GLY A 34 -6.46 -6.24 11.48
N PRO A 35 -5.95 -7.41 11.93
CA PRO A 35 -4.70 -7.98 11.44
C PRO A 35 -4.65 -8.04 9.92
N LEU A 36 -3.53 -7.61 9.33
CA LEU A 36 -3.30 -7.79 7.91
C LEU A 36 -2.95 -9.25 7.62
N VAL A 37 -3.54 -9.79 6.56
CA VAL A 37 -3.19 -11.12 6.05
C VAL A 37 -1.98 -11.06 5.13
N GLY A 38 -1.23 -12.15 5.04
CA GLY A 38 -0.19 -12.28 4.03
C GLY A 38 -0.78 -12.57 2.66
N LEU A 39 -0.26 -11.91 1.63
CA LEU A 39 -0.59 -12.13 0.23
C LEU A 39 0.68 -12.54 -0.53
N GLY A 40 0.51 -13.48 -1.47
CA GLY A 40 1.48 -13.85 -2.47
C GLY A 40 1.07 -13.42 -3.88
N VAL A 41 1.48 -14.20 -4.87
CA VAL A 41 0.93 -14.14 -6.23
C VAL A 41 0.30 -15.48 -6.56
N ASP A 42 -0.77 -15.45 -7.35
CA ASP A 42 -1.42 -16.66 -7.84
C ASP A 42 -0.62 -17.34 -8.97
N ALA A 43 -1.15 -18.46 -9.50
CA ALA A 43 -0.52 -19.23 -10.58
C ALA A 43 -0.36 -18.44 -11.89
N HIS A 44 -1.06 -17.31 -12.05
CA HIS A 44 -0.97 -16.43 -13.20
C HIS A 44 -0.08 -15.21 -12.94
N GLY A 45 0.56 -15.14 -11.77
CA GLY A 45 1.43 -14.03 -11.38
C GLY A 45 0.69 -12.77 -10.94
N ALA A 46 -0.62 -12.85 -10.70
CA ALA A 46 -1.41 -11.73 -10.18
C ALA A 46 -1.32 -11.69 -8.65
N LEU A 47 -1.32 -10.48 -8.07
CA LEU A 47 -1.36 -10.30 -6.62
C LEU A 47 -2.62 -10.96 -6.05
N GLU A 48 -2.45 -11.82 -5.05
CA GLU A 48 -3.58 -12.43 -4.34
C GLU A 48 -4.44 -11.34 -3.67
N VAL A 49 -5.74 -11.61 -3.54
CA VAL A 49 -6.69 -10.69 -2.89
C VAL A 49 -7.11 -11.29 -1.54
N PRO A 50 -7.27 -10.48 -0.47
CA PRO A 50 -7.77 -10.98 0.81
C PRO A 50 -9.10 -11.75 0.65
N ARG A 51 -9.27 -12.86 1.38
CA ARG A 51 -10.49 -13.68 1.27
C ARG A 51 -11.75 -12.97 1.79
N ARG A 52 -11.60 -12.05 2.74
CA ARG A 52 -12.71 -11.33 3.36
C ARG A 52 -12.72 -9.87 2.94
N PHE A 53 -13.90 -9.30 2.73
CA PHE A 53 -14.08 -7.93 2.22
C PHE A 53 -13.61 -6.86 3.21
N GLU A 54 -13.72 -7.14 4.51
CA GLU A 54 -13.27 -6.28 5.60
C GLU A 54 -11.75 -6.34 5.86
N GLN A 55 -11.03 -7.26 5.22
CA GLN A 55 -9.60 -7.45 5.42
C GLN A 55 -8.76 -6.71 4.37
N ALA A 56 -7.63 -6.19 4.82
CA ALA A 56 -6.52 -5.81 3.96
C ALA A 56 -5.40 -6.84 4.09
N GLY A 57 -4.60 -7.01 3.04
CA GLY A 57 -3.47 -7.92 3.04
C GLY A 57 -2.21 -7.28 2.50
N TRP A 58 -1.06 -7.71 3.01
CA TRP A 58 0.26 -7.23 2.61
C TRP A 58 0.95 -8.24 1.69
N TYR A 59 1.51 -7.76 0.58
CA TYR A 59 2.33 -8.57 -0.31
C TYR A 59 3.66 -8.95 0.35
N THR A 60 3.72 -10.15 0.91
CA THR A 60 4.83 -10.60 1.78
C THR A 60 6.18 -10.78 1.08
N PRO A 61 6.26 -11.14 -0.22
CA PRO A 61 7.53 -11.18 -0.95
C PRO A 61 8.18 -9.81 -1.12
N GLY A 62 7.40 -8.73 -1.03
CA GLY A 62 7.90 -7.36 -1.14
C GLY A 62 8.47 -6.77 0.16
N PRO A 63 8.87 -5.48 0.13
CA PRO A 63 9.25 -4.73 1.30
C PRO A 63 8.14 -4.71 2.36
N ALA A 64 8.52 -4.78 3.63
CA ALA A 64 7.59 -4.48 4.71
C ALA A 64 7.38 -2.97 4.84
N PRO A 65 6.20 -2.48 5.26
CA PRO A 65 5.95 -1.05 5.41
C PRO A 65 7.00 -0.34 6.26
N GLY A 66 7.74 0.57 5.64
CA GLY A 66 8.83 1.34 6.24
C GLY A 66 10.21 0.89 5.79
N GLN A 67 10.36 -0.30 5.20
CA GLN A 67 11.59 -0.67 4.49
C GLN A 67 11.73 0.15 3.20
N TYR A 68 12.96 0.20 2.69
CA TYR A 68 13.25 0.71 1.35
C TYR A 68 12.34 0.05 0.29
N GLY A 69 11.85 0.86 -0.64
CA GLY A 69 11.00 0.42 -1.75
C GLY A 69 9.50 0.40 -1.42
N PRO A 70 8.66 0.01 -2.40
CA PRO A 70 7.22 0.03 -2.25
C PRO A 70 6.72 -1.20 -1.48
N ALA A 71 6.28 -1.00 -0.25
CA ALA A 71 5.43 -1.97 0.41
C ALA A 71 4.02 -1.90 -0.19
N VAL A 72 3.40 -3.06 -0.48
CA VAL A 72 2.08 -3.11 -1.12
C VAL A 72 1.05 -3.74 -0.20
N ILE A 73 -0.05 -3.02 0.02
CA ILE A 73 -1.22 -3.50 0.75
C ILE A 73 -2.44 -3.44 -0.17
N ALA A 74 -3.15 -4.57 -0.33
CA ALA A 74 -4.35 -4.67 -1.14
C ALA A 74 -5.60 -4.93 -0.29
N GLY A 75 -6.74 -4.45 -0.78
CA GLY A 75 -8.04 -4.64 -0.13
C GLY A 75 -9.20 -4.43 -1.12
N HIS A 76 -10.38 -4.90 -0.73
CA HIS A 76 -11.58 -4.80 -1.55
C HIS A 76 -12.19 -3.39 -1.55
N VAL A 77 -12.81 -3.00 -2.67
CA VAL A 77 -13.54 -1.73 -2.78
C VAL A 77 -14.95 -1.90 -2.23
N ASP A 78 -15.65 -2.95 -2.60
CA ASP A 78 -16.99 -3.27 -2.13
C ASP A 78 -17.16 -4.79 -1.95
N SER A 79 -18.38 -5.18 -1.64
CA SER A 79 -18.83 -6.55 -1.44
C SER A 79 -20.26 -6.70 -1.97
N THR A 80 -20.79 -7.91 -1.94
CA THR A 80 -22.18 -8.18 -2.35
C THR A 80 -23.24 -7.48 -1.49
N THR A 81 -22.87 -6.94 -0.32
CA THR A 81 -23.81 -6.31 0.63
C THR A 81 -23.48 -4.85 0.94
N GLY A 82 -22.40 -4.29 0.37
CA GLY A 82 -22.03 -2.89 0.58
C GLY A 82 -20.52 -2.61 0.59
N PRO A 83 -20.11 -1.42 1.07
CA PRO A 83 -18.72 -0.97 1.11
C PRO A 83 -17.75 -1.95 1.79
N ALA A 84 -16.56 -2.11 1.24
CA ALA A 84 -15.49 -2.91 1.82
C ALA A 84 -14.36 -2.04 2.37
N VAL A 85 -13.27 -2.66 2.83
CA VAL A 85 -12.19 -1.97 3.59
C VAL A 85 -11.60 -0.76 2.85
N PHE A 86 -11.49 -0.80 1.52
CA PHE A 86 -10.90 0.27 0.70
C PHE A 86 -11.93 1.00 -0.17
N TYR A 87 -13.22 0.92 0.17
CA TYR A 87 -14.29 1.62 -0.56
C TYR A 87 -13.99 3.09 -0.83
N ARG A 88 -13.43 3.79 0.16
CA ARG A 88 -13.13 5.23 0.10
C ARG A 88 -11.70 5.55 -0.31
N LEU A 89 -10.92 4.58 -0.79
CA LEU A 89 -9.51 4.80 -1.13
C LEU A 89 -9.34 5.88 -2.22
N GLY A 90 -10.24 5.92 -3.20
CA GLY A 90 -10.26 6.93 -4.25
C GLY A 90 -10.50 8.37 -3.77
N ALA A 91 -11.01 8.53 -2.54
CA ALA A 91 -11.24 9.84 -1.91
C ALA A 91 -10.04 10.34 -1.09
N LEU A 92 -8.91 9.60 -1.08
CA LEU A 92 -7.71 10.12 -0.43
C LEU A 92 -7.15 11.31 -1.17
N HIS A 93 -6.72 12.29 -0.40
CA HIS A 93 -6.06 13.49 -0.90
C HIS A 93 -4.57 13.45 -0.54
N LYS A 94 -3.81 14.26 -1.27
CA LYS A 94 -2.42 14.56 -0.94
C LYS A 94 -2.31 15.01 0.52
N ASP A 95 -1.22 14.61 1.16
CA ASP A 95 -0.86 14.90 2.55
C ASP A 95 -1.72 14.20 3.61
N ALA A 96 -2.65 13.33 3.20
CA ALA A 96 -3.36 12.46 4.13
C ALA A 96 -2.40 11.49 4.83
N ILE A 97 -2.64 11.25 6.12
CA ILE A 97 -1.79 10.40 6.95
C ILE A 97 -2.26 8.95 6.88
N VAL A 98 -1.30 8.06 6.62
CA VAL A 98 -1.47 6.61 6.72
C VAL A 98 -0.54 6.08 7.80
N THR A 99 -1.04 5.30 8.75
CA THR A 99 -0.21 4.65 9.76
C THR A 99 -0.31 3.14 9.63
N VAL A 100 0.86 2.50 9.78
CA VAL A 100 0.98 1.04 9.80
C VAL A 100 1.65 0.64 11.10
N ARG A 101 0.88 0.05 12.01
CA ARG A 101 1.43 -0.59 13.21
C ARG A 101 2.11 -1.89 12.80
N ARG A 102 3.27 -2.18 13.36
CA ARG A 102 4.12 -3.32 13.01
C ARG A 102 4.25 -4.30 14.18
N ALA A 103 4.64 -5.54 13.89
CA ALA A 103 4.76 -6.61 14.87
C ALA A 103 5.87 -6.36 15.90
N ASP A 104 6.86 -5.55 15.57
CA ASP A 104 7.94 -5.12 16.46
C ASP A 104 7.52 -4.01 17.45
N GLY A 105 6.23 -3.62 17.45
CA GLY A 105 5.69 -2.55 18.29
C GLY A 105 5.90 -1.14 17.73
N SER A 106 6.69 -0.97 16.67
CA SER A 106 6.87 0.32 16.00
C SER A 106 5.66 0.68 15.12
N THR A 107 5.58 1.95 14.73
CA THR A 107 4.58 2.45 13.77
C THR A 107 5.27 3.18 12.64
N ALA A 108 5.07 2.70 11.42
CA ALA A 108 5.47 3.40 10.21
C ALA A 108 4.39 4.42 9.84
N ARG A 109 4.75 5.69 9.74
CA ARG A 109 3.82 6.77 9.39
C ARG A 109 4.18 7.29 8.00
N PHE A 110 3.19 7.35 7.13
CA PHE A 110 3.34 7.78 5.75
C PHE A 110 2.45 8.99 5.47
N THR A 111 2.82 9.75 4.45
CA THR A 111 1.98 10.81 3.88
C THR A 111 1.65 10.49 2.43
N VAL A 112 0.40 10.69 2.04
CA VAL A 112 -0.07 10.42 0.68
C VAL A 112 0.49 11.46 -0.29
N ASP A 113 1.12 10.97 -1.35
CA ASP A 113 1.63 11.78 -2.45
C ASP A 113 0.53 12.06 -3.47
N ARG A 114 -0.20 11.02 -3.87
CA ARG A 114 -1.27 11.06 -4.87
C ARG A 114 -2.12 9.80 -4.86
N VAL A 115 -3.28 9.88 -5.48
CA VAL A 115 -4.11 8.73 -5.87
C VAL A 115 -4.20 8.70 -7.39
N ALA A 116 -4.11 7.51 -7.99
CA ALA A 116 -4.29 7.34 -9.43
C ALA A 116 -5.12 6.09 -9.75
N THR A 117 -5.86 6.19 -10.84
CA THR A 117 -6.68 5.10 -11.37
C THR A 117 -6.04 4.59 -12.66
N TYR A 118 -5.92 3.26 -12.78
CA TYR A 118 -5.34 2.59 -13.94
C TYR A 118 -6.30 1.51 -14.43
N ARG A 119 -6.53 1.46 -15.74
CA ARG A 119 -7.24 0.33 -16.35
C ARG A 119 -6.48 -0.96 -16.07
N LYS A 120 -7.15 -2.03 -15.68
CA LYS A 120 -6.51 -3.33 -15.39
C LYS A 120 -5.69 -3.85 -16.57
N ARG A 121 -6.17 -3.61 -17.80
CA ARG A 121 -5.49 -4.00 -19.05
C ARG A 121 -4.22 -3.20 -19.35
N ALA A 122 -4.04 -2.05 -18.71
CA ALA A 122 -2.90 -1.15 -18.86
C ALA A 122 -2.26 -0.83 -17.51
N PHE A 123 -2.35 -1.77 -16.56
CA PHE A 123 -1.86 -1.56 -15.21
C PHE A 123 -0.33 -1.43 -15.21
N PRO A 124 0.25 -0.36 -14.64
CA PRO A 124 1.69 -0.12 -14.71
C PRO A 124 2.42 -0.95 -13.64
N THR A 125 2.53 -2.25 -13.87
CA THR A 125 3.13 -3.23 -12.94
C THR A 125 4.50 -2.80 -12.44
N SER A 126 5.38 -2.31 -13.33
CA SER A 126 6.73 -1.85 -12.94
C SER A 126 6.70 -0.62 -12.03
N SER A 127 5.80 0.33 -12.26
CA SER A 127 5.70 1.54 -11.42
C SER A 127 5.01 1.28 -10.07
N VAL A 128 4.19 0.23 -9.97
CA VAL A 128 3.47 -0.12 -8.75
C VAL A 128 4.28 -1.09 -7.87
N TYR A 129 4.85 -2.12 -8.47
CA TYR A 129 5.53 -3.20 -7.75
C TYR A 129 7.06 -3.16 -7.87
N GLY A 130 7.60 -2.50 -8.90
CA GLY A 130 9.03 -2.42 -9.12
C GLY A 130 9.72 -1.44 -8.18
N ASP A 131 11.04 -1.58 -8.06
CA ASP A 131 11.86 -0.59 -7.38
C ASP A 131 11.78 0.74 -8.15
N THR A 132 11.21 1.75 -7.51
CA THR A 132 10.82 3.00 -8.17
C THR A 132 11.45 4.21 -7.52
N THR A 133 11.99 4.10 -6.31
CA THR A 133 12.49 5.26 -5.56
C THR A 133 13.55 4.88 -4.53
N HIS A 134 14.43 5.84 -4.22
CA HIS A 134 15.46 5.67 -3.19
C HIS A 134 14.96 5.88 -1.75
N ARG A 135 13.70 5.53 -1.45
CA ARG A 135 13.08 5.76 -0.12
C ARG A 135 12.08 4.66 0.27
N ALA A 136 11.62 4.69 1.52
CA ALA A 136 10.52 3.84 1.98
C ALA A 136 9.18 4.35 1.46
N GLU A 137 8.45 3.49 0.76
CA GLU A 137 7.17 3.82 0.13
C GLU A 137 6.06 2.83 0.48
N LEU A 138 4.82 3.29 0.31
CA LEU A 138 3.62 2.49 0.49
C LEU A 138 2.72 2.66 -0.74
N ARG A 139 2.18 1.54 -1.21
CA ARG A 139 1.12 1.46 -2.21
C ARG A 139 -0.10 0.79 -1.59
N LEU A 140 -1.22 1.49 -1.59
CA LEU A 140 -2.52 0.91 -1.23
C LEU A 140 -3.30 0.68 -2.52
N ILE A 141 -3.80 -0.53 -2.72
CA ILE A 141 -4.43 -0.94 -3.99
C ILE A 141 -5.83 -1.47 -3.73
N THR A 142 -6.79 -1.02 -4.53
CA THR A 142 -8.13 -1.61 -4.58
C THR A 142 -8.68 -1.63 -6.01
N CYS A 143 -9.75 -2.39 -6.24
CA CYS A 143 -10.52 -2.33 -7.49
C CYS A 143 -11.25 -0.98 -7.61
N GLY A 144 -11.52 -0.52 -8.81
CA GLY A 144 -12.33 0.69 -9.01
C GLY A 144 -12.75 0.91 -10.45
N GLY A 145 -13.23 2.10 -10.75
CA GLY A 145 -13.80 2.42 -12.07
C GLY A 145 -15.17 1.78 -12.28
N PRO A 146 -15.66 1.68 -13.52
CA PRO A 146 -16.93 1.06 -13.86
C PRO A 146 -16.94 -0.43 -13.50
N PHE A 147 -18.09 -0.91 -13.01
CA PHE A 147 -18.35 -2.33 -12.82
C PHE A 147 -18.93 -2.94 -14.09
N ASP A 148 -18.24 -3.91 -14.69
CA ASP A 148 -18.76 -4.70 -15.80
C ASP A 148 -19.62 -5.84 -15.24
N ALA A 149 -20.96 -5.67 -15.30
CA ALA A 149 -21.92 -6.65 -14.83
C ALA A 149 -21.88 -8.00 -15.59
N ARG A 150 -21.33 -8.03 -16.80
CA ARG A 150 -21.19 -9.27 -17.60
C ARG A 150 -20.03 -10.13 -17.09
N THR A 151 -18.95 -9.50 -16.62
CA THR A 151 -17.77 -10.22 -16.09
C THR A 151 -17.76 -10.29 -14.57
N GLY A 152 -18.58 -9.49 -13.89
CA GLY A 152 -18.60 -9.38 -12.42
C GLY A 152 -17.37 -8.67 -11.86
N HIS A 153 -16.73 -7.81 -12.66
CA HIS A 153 -15.46 -7.21 -12.32
C HIS A 153 -15.43 -5.71 -12.59
N TYR A 154 -14.71 -5.01 -11.73
CA TYR A 154 -14.26 -3.64 -11.97
C TYR A 154 -13.21 -3.59 -13.07
N ASP A 155 -13.28 -2.58 -13.94
CA ASP A 155 -12.36 -2.42 -15.06
C ASP A 155 -11.01 -1.79 -14.67
N ASP A 156 -10.97 -1.07 -13.53
CA ASP A 156 -9.81 -0.33 -13.09
C ASP A 156 -9.28 -0.80 -11.72
N ASN A 157 -8.08 -0.35 -11.40
CA ASN A 157 -7.50 -0.36 -10.07
C ASN A 157 -7.23 1.08 -9.63
N VAL A 158 -7.51 1.36 -8.36
CA VAL A 158 -7.14 2.62 -7.69
C VAL A 158 -5.91 2.34 -6.83
N VAL A 159 -4.88 3.18 -6.99
CA VAL A 159 -3.62 3.09 -6.25
C VAL A 159 -3.35 4.41 -5.55
N ALA A 160 -3.27 4.37 -4.22
CA ALA A 160 -2.73 5.47 -3.43
C ALA A 160 -1.22 5.27 -3.24
N TYR A 161 -0.46 6.32 -3.51
CA TYR A 161 0.99 6.37 -3.39
C TYR A 161 1.33 7.21 -2.17
N ALA A 162 2.21 6.72 -1.31
CA ALA A 162 2.65 7.42 -0.10
C ALA A 162 4.12 7.15 0.20
N HIS A 163 4.75 8.04 0.96
CA HIS A 163 6.12 7.90 1.43
C HIS A 163 6.24 8.03 2.95
N LEU A 164 7.27 7.39 3.51
CA LEU A 164 7.51 7.41 4.95
C LEU A 164 7.92 8.82 5.41
N LEU A 165 7.33 9.27 6.51
CA LEU A 165 7.59 10.57 7.15
C LEU A 165 8.83 10.59 8.04
#